data_AF-A0A1R4LEQ2-F1
#
_entry.id   AF-A0A1R4LEQ2-F1
#
_cell.length_a   1.000
_cell.length_b   1.000
_cell.length_c   1.000
_cell.angle_alpha   90.00
_cell.angle_beta   90.00
_cell.angle_gamma   90.00
#
_symmetry.space_group_name_H-M   'P 1'
#
loop_
_entity.id
_entity.type
_entity.pdbx_description
1 polymer ?
#
loop_
_entity_poly.entity_id
_entity_poly.type
_entity_poly.pdbx_seq_one_letter_code
_entity_poly.pdbx_strand_id
1 'polypeptide(L)'
;MKKSNLETNTGHRFISKAKTAYKIHIHTPDDKVLHRSVGFIRIGEKKGLKKAILLRNELGRQMWGKHWRMLLKDPYLMTRLPHSLEPKIIYKPRPTKDNPNYRDACYIAAWRTYDEQGKCHFKSVVCSINKHGKLAAYTKTKKALLDAHKDYLDILIFMGRLNSIDLK
;
A
#
# COMPACT_ATOMS: atom_id res chain seq x y z
N MET A 1 -14.06 17.18 11.78
CA MET A 1 -12.96 16.68 10.93
C MET A 1 -12.51 15.30 11.42
N LYS A 2 -12.70 14.22 10.63
CA LYS A 2 -12.19 12.89 10.98
C LYS A 2 -10.66 12.95 10.96
N LYS A 3 -10.03 12.85 12.14
CA LYS A 3 -8.57 12.74 12.27
C LYS A 3 -8.12 11.51 11.47
N SER A 4 -7.46 11.75 10.34
CA SER A 4 -6.89 10.66 9.54
C SER A 4 -5.65 10.13 10.26
N ASN A 5 -5.25 8.88 10.00
CA ASN A 5 -4.02 8.29 10.53
C ASN A 5 -2.74 9.01 10.06
N LEU A 6 -2.86 10.02 9.19
CA LEU A 6 -1.77 10.75 8.56
C LEU A 6 -1.24 11.86 9.47
N GLU A 7 -2.11 12.48 10.27
CA GLU A 7 -1.76 13.58 11.17
C GLU A 7 -2.21 13.30 12.60
N THR A 8 -1.25 13.16 13.50
CA THR A 8 -1.54 12.96 14.92
C THR A 8 -1.42 14.26 15.68
N ASN A 9 -2.19 14.40 16.75
CA ASN A 9 -2.17 15.55 17.65
C ASN A 9 -0.88 15.67 18.49
N THR A 10 0.13 14.85 18.23
CA THR A 10 1.44 14.90 18.90
C THR A 10 2.56 15.33 17.96
N GLY A 11 2.30 15.48 16.66
CA GLY A 11 3.34 15.68 15.65
C GLY A 11 4.20 14.42 15.40
N HIS A 12 3.94 13.31 16.11
CA HIS A 12 4.65 12.05 15.93
C HIS A 12 3.74 11.01 15.29
N ARG A 13 4.14 10.53 14.11
CA ARG A 13 3.41 9.46 13.41
C ARG A 13 3.24 8.22 14.27
N PHE A 14 2.07 7.61 14.10
CA PHE A 14 1.61 6.44 14.83
C PHE A 14 1.39 6.68 16.33
N ILE A 15 1.44 7.93 16.82
CA ILE A 15 1.25 8.27 18.24
C ILE A 15 0.19 9.35 18.36
N SER A 16 -0.92 9.07 19.03
CA SER A 16 -1.92 10.07 19.41
C SER A 16 -1.92 10.31 20.92
N LYS A 17 -2.27 11.52 21.35
CA LYS A 17 -2.43 11.88 22.76
C LYS A 17 -3.91 11.74 23.16
N ALA A 18 -4.16 10.97 24.22
CA ALA A 18 -5.43 10.94 24.95
C ALA A 18 -5.31 11.70 26.28
N LYS A 19 -6.38 11.75 27.07
CA LYS A 19 -6.42 12.49 28.35
C LYS A 19 -5.35 12.02 29.36
N THR A 20 -5.05 10.72 29.38
CA THR A 20 -4.23 10.09 30.43
C THR A 20 -3.03 9.31 29.89
N ALA A 21 -2.98 9.08 28.58
CA ALA A 21 -2.01 8.23 27.92
C ALA A 21 -1.72 8.67 26.48
N TYR A 22 -0.54 8.32 25.99
CA TYR A 22 -0.22 8.33 24.57
C TYR A 22 -0.61 6.97 23.97
N LYS A 23 -1.43 6.97 22.92
CA LYS A 23 -1.85 5.77 22.19
C LYS A 23 -0.99 5.60 20.95
N ILE A 24 -0.44 4.40 20.77
CA ILE A 24 0.36 3.99 19.64
C ILE A 24 -0.50 3.12 18.73
N HIS A 25 -0.52 3.45 17.43
CA HIS A 25 -1.28 2.76 16.40
C HIS A 25 -0.37 2.49 15.21
N ILE A 26 0.11 1.25 15.03
CA ILE A 26 1.05 0.89 13.95
C ILE A 26 0.36 -0.12 13.04
N HIS A 27 0.30 0.16 11.74
CA HIS A 27 -0.12 -0.85 10.76
C HIS A 27 0.92 -1.98 10.73
N THR A 28 0.48 -3.23 10.79
CA THR A 28 1.34 -4.42 10.70
C THR A 28 1.53 -4.83 9.23
N PRO A 29 2.55 -5.63 8.91
CA PRO A 29 2.73 -6.19 7.57
C PRO A 29 1.50 -6.97 7.08
N ASP A 30 0.80 -7.65 7.99
CA ASP A 30 -0.41 -8.44 7.70
C ASP A 30 -1.70 -7.62 7.58
N ASP A 31 -1.61 -6.31 7.29
CA ASP A 31 -2.76 -5.40 7.16
C ASP A 31 -3.63 -5.19 8.43
N LYS A 32 -3.16 -5.64 9.59
CA LYS A 32 -3.78 -5.36 10.90
C LYS A 32 -3.23 -4.05 11.49
N VAL A 33 -3.79 -3.65 12.63
CA VAL A 33 -3.30 -2.50 13.40
C VAL A 33 -2.91 -2.96 14.80
N LEU A 34 -1.67 -2.71 15.18
CA LEU A 34 -1.18 -2.89 16.54
C LEU A 34 -1.57 -1.68 17.39
N HIS A 35 -2.22 -1.94 18.51
CA HIS A 35 -2.60 -0.94 19.50
C HIS A 35 -1.76 -1.11 20.78
N ARG A 36 -1.13 -0.01 21.23
CA ARG A 36 -0.42 0.07 22.51
C ARG A 36 -0.66 1.42 23.18
N SER A 37 -0.43 1.52 24.47
CA SER A 37 -0.68 2.73 25.25
C SER A 37 0.43 2.96 26.28
N VAL A 38 0.84 4.22 26.46
CA VAL A 38 1.79 4.63 27.50
C VAL A 38 1.12 5.69 28.37
N GLY A 39 0.80 5.33 29.61
CA GLY A 39 0.24 6.26 30.59
C GLY A 39 1.26 7.32 31.02
N PHE A 40 0.84 8.58 31.12
CA PHE A 40 1.74 9.68 31.48
C PHE A 40 1.35 10.44 32.75
N ILE A 41 0.22 10.13 33.40
CA ILE A 41 -0.26 10.84 34.61
C ILE A 41 0.84 10.91 35.69
N ARG A 42 1.47 9.78 36.03
CA ARG A 42 2.48 9.70 37.10
C ARG A 42 3.87 10.18 36.69
N ILE A 43 4.21 10.09 35.41
CA ILE A 43 5.57 10.34 34.91
C ILE A 43 5.72 11.70 34.22
N GLY A 44 4.60 12.40 33.97
CA GLY A 44 4.55 13.64 33.23
C GLY A 44 4.53 13.45 31.71
N GLU A 45 3.93 14.41 31.00
CA GLU A 45 3.71 14.35 29.55
C GLU A 45 4.99 14.20 28.74
N LYS A 46 6.02 15.02 29.02
CA LYS A 46 7.30 14.99 28.29
C LYS A 46 7.98 13.61 28.39
N LYS A 47 8.03 13.03 29.59
CA LYS A 47 8.62 11.68 29.80
C LYS A 47 7.75 10.60 29.19
N GLY A 48 6.42 10.73 29.27
CA GLY A 48 5.47 9.84 28.63
C GLY A 48 5.62 9.80 27.12
N LEU A 49 5.77 10.96 26.48
CA LEU A 49 5.96 11.05 25.03
C LEU A 49 7.27 10.41 24.60
N LYS A 50 8.38 10.68 25.33
CA LYS A 50 9.67 10.04 25.06
C LYS A 50 9.58 8.52 25.15
N LYS A 51 8.91 7.98 26.18
CA LYS A 51 8.65 6.54 26.32
C LYS A 51 7.80 6.00 25.16
N ALA A 52 6.76 6.72 24.75
CA ALA A 52 5.91 6.30 23.63
C ALA A 52 6.67 6.25 22.30
N ILE A 53 7.56 7.21 22.03
CA ILE A 53 8.40 7.24 20.83
C ILE A 53 9.38 6.06 20.80
N LEU A 54 10.01 5.76 21.94
CA LEU A 54 10.92 4.62 22.08
C LEU A 54 10.18 3.31 21.81
N LEU A 55 9.06 3.09 22.51
CA LEU A 55 8.24 1.90 22.34
C LEU A 55 7.72 1.73 20.90
N ARG A 56 7.25 2.81 20.28
CA ARG A 56 6.82 2.80 18.87
C ARG A 56 7.97 2.38 17.95
N ASN A 57 9.17 2.93 18.15
CA ASN A 57 10.33 2.59 17.32
C ASN A 57 10.78 1.14 17.48
N GLU A 58 10.74 0.63 18.71
CA GLU A 58 11.06 -0.76 19.01
C GLU A 58 10.07 -1.71 18.31
N LEU A 59 8.77 -1.52 18.56
CA LEU A 59 7.71 -2.33 17.94
C LEU A 59 7.75 -2.21 16.41
N GLY A 60 7.92 -1.00 15.90
CA GLY A 60 8.00 -0.75 14.47
C GLY A 60 9.19 -1.45 13.81
N ARG A 61 10.37 -1.43 14.44
CA ARG A 61 11.56 -2.14 13.94
C ARG A 61 11.41 -3.66 14.05
N GLN A 62 10.81 -4.17 15.12
CA GLN A 62 10.54 -5.60 15.27
C GLN A 62 9.60 -6.11 14.17
N MET A 63 8.55 -5.36 13.85
CA MET A 63 7.56 -5.77 12.84
C MET A 63 7.97 -5.48 11.40
N TRP A 64 8.63 -4.35 11.12
CA TRP A 64 8.92 -3.88 9.76
C TRP A 64 10.39 -3.97 9.37
N GLY A 65 11.28 -4.30 10.31
CA GLY A 65 12.73 -4.37 10.06
C GLY A 65 13.27 -3.11 9.37
N LYS A 66 13.95 -3.32 8.24
CA LYS A 66 14.53 -2.25 7.41
C LYS A 66 13.48 -1.27 6.85
N HIS A 67 12.23 -1.71 6.67
CA HIS A 67 11.17 -0.90 6.08
C HIS A 67 10.55 0.11 7.06
N TRP A 68 10.84 0.00 8.36
CA TRP A 68 10.26 0.90 9.37
C TRP A 68 10.53 2.39 9.10
N ARG A 69 11.74 2.72 8.63
CA ARG A 69 12.11 4.11 8.28
C ARG A 69 11.28 4.63 7.12
N MET A 70 11.03 3.80 6.12
CA MET A 70 10.20 4.14 4.96
C MET A 70 8.77 4.45 5.41
N LEU A 71 8.20 3.60 6.28
CA LEU A 71 6.89 3.84 6.87
C LEU A 71 6.83 5.13 7.67
N LEU A 72 7.86 5.50 8.42
CA LEU A 72 7.88 6.75 9.19
C LEU A 72 7.99 7.99 8.29
N LYS A 73 8.76 7.91 7.20
CA LYS A 73 9.00 9.04 6.29
C LYS A 73 7.78 9.35 5.43
N ASP A 74 7.07 8.32 4.96
CA ASP A 74 6.01 8.47 3.96
C ASP A 74 4.60 8.18 4.55
N PRO A 75 3.76 9.22 4.76
CA PRO A 75 2.41 9.09 5.31
C PRO A 75 1.50 8.20 4.50
N TYR A 76 1.65 8.24 3.18
CA TYR A 76 0.72 7.66 2.23
C TYR A 76 1.19 6.31 1.67
N LEU A 77 2.32 5.80 2.15
CA LEU A 77 2.90 4.54 1.70
C LEU A 77 1.86 3.41 1.70
N MET A 78 1.21 3.16 2.84
CA MET A 78 0.23 2.08 2.98
C MET A 78 -0.97 2.23 2.04
N THR A 79 -1.38 3.47 1.78
CA THR A 79 -2.48 3.77 0.86
C THR A 79 -2.09 3.57 -0.61
N ARG A 80 -0.80 3.70 -0.94
CA ARG A 80 -0.28 3.51 -2.31
C ARG A 80 0.13 2.08 -2.61
N LEU A 81 0.51 1.29 -1.60
CA LEU A 81 0.94 -0.08 -1.80
C LEU A 81 -0.24 -0.93 -2.32
N PRO A 82 -0.09 -1.56 -3.50
CA PRO A 82 -1.13 -2.42 -4.03
C PRO A 82 -1.31 -3.65 -3.13
N HIS A 83 -2.55 -4.12 -2.99
CA HIS A 83 -2.85 -5.37 -2.29
C HIS A 83 -2.45 -6.61 -3.10
N SER A 84 -2.39 -6.48 -4.42
CA SER A 84 -2.03 -7.55 -5.35
C SER A 84 -1.38 -6.95 -6.59
N LEU A 85 -0.37 -7.64 -7.11
CA LEU A 85 0.29 -7.32 -8.39
C LEU A 85 -0.16 -8.30 -9.49
N GLU A 86 -1.43 -8.71 -9.46
CA GLU A 86 -2.02 -9.58 -10.46
C GLU A 86 -2.89 -8.80 -11.46
N PRO A 87 -2.69 -9.00 -12.78
CA PRO A 87 -3.61 -8.50 -13.80
C PRO A 87 -5.01 -9.06 -13.62
N LYS A 88 -6.02 -8.21 -13.79
CA LYS A 88 -7.44 -8.61 -13.74
C LYS A 88 -7.97 -8.90 -15.13
N ILE A 89 -8.94 -9.80 -15.24
CA ILE A 89 -9.66 -10.02 -16.50
C ILE A 89 -10.84 -9.04 -16.57
N ILE A 90 -10.98 -8.37 -17.70
CA ILE A 90 -12.14 -7.52 -18.04
C ILE A 90 -12.67 -7.89 -19.43
N TYR A 91 -13.94 -7.58 -19.67
CA TYR A 91 -14.60 -7.80 -20.95
C TYR A 91 -14.91 -6.46 -21.59
N LYS A 92 -14.18 -6.10 -22.65
CA LYS A 92 -14.37 -4.83 -23.36
C LYS A 92 -15.34 -4.99 -24.51
N PRO A 93 -16.34 -4.09 -24.67
CA PRO A 93 -17.23 -4.15 -25.82
C PRO A 93 -16.42 -3.93 -27.11
N ARG A 94 -16.55 -4.87 -28.04
CA ARG A 94 -16.00 -4.77 -29.40
C ARG A 94 -17.07 -5.25 -30.38
N PRO A 95 -18.20 -4.54 -30.51
CA PRO A 95 -19.28 -4.95 -31.40
C PRO A 95 -18.73 -5.22 -32.80
N THR A 96 -19.17 -6.33 -33.39
CA THR A 96 -18.91 -6.68 -34.79
C THR A 96 -20.23 -6.62 -35.56
N LYS A 97 -20.18 -6.56 -36.89
CA LYS A 97 -21.40 -6.57 -37.72
C LYS A 97 -22.26 -7.81 -37.45
N ASP A 98 -21.61 -8.95 -37.25
CA ASP A 98 -22.28 -10.24 -37.02
C ASP A 98 -22.69 -10.46 -35.56
N ASN A 99 -22.00 -9.80 -34.62
CA ASN A 99 -22.32 -9.86 -33.19
C ASN A 99 -22.19 -8.48 -32.52
N PRO A 100 -23.29 -7.72 -32.47
CA PRO A 100 -23.34 -6.39 -31.82
C PRO A 100 -23.07 -6.42 -30.31
N ASN A 101 -23.23 -7.58 -29.65
CA ASN A 101 -23.01 -7.74 -28.21
C ASN A 101 -21.63 -8.31 -27.87
N TYR A 102 -20.74 -8.47 -28.86
CA TYR A 102 -19.44 -9.10 -28.66
C TYR A 102 -18.59 -8.33 -27.63
N ARG A 103 -18.01 -9.10 -26.70
CA ARG A 103 -17.06 -8.60 -25.71
C ARG A 103 -15.75 -9.36 -25.79
N ASP A 104 -14.67 -8.62 -25.91
CA ASP A 104 -13.31 -9.14 -25.98
C ASP A 104 -12.73 -9.27 -24.58
N ALA A 105 -12.31 -10.48 -24.20
CA ALA A 105 -11.65 -10.74 -22.94
C ALA A 105 -10.24 -10.15 -22.97
N CYS A 106 -9.92 -9.29 -22.02
CA CYS A 106 -8.63 -8.62 -21.90
C CYS A 106 -8.08 -8.78 -20.48
N TYR A 107 -6.76 -8.87 -20.35
CA TYR A 107 -6.11 -8.55 -19.09
C TYR A 107 -5.95 -7.03 -18.96
N ILE A 108 -6.14 -6.51 -17.74
CA ILE A 108 -5.88 -5.12 -17.37
C ILE A 108 -4.98 -5.07 -16.14
N ALA A 109 -3.95 -4.22 -16.22
CA ALA A 109 -3.20 -3.71 -15.10
C ALA A 109 -3.52 -2.21 -14.96
N ALA A 110 -3.83 -1.75 -13.75
CA ALA A 110 -4.12 -0.34 -13.49
C ALA A 110 -3.51 0.09 -12.16
N TRP A 111 -2.92 1.28 -12.15
CA TRP A 111 -2.25 1.84 -10.98
C TRP A 111 -2.37 3.37 -10.96
N ARG A 112 -2.06 3.96 -9.81
CA ARG A 112 -2.03 5.40 -9.61
C ARG A 112 -0.60 5.91 -9.67
N THR A 113 -0.40 7.01 -10.37
CA THR A 113 0.86 7.77 -10.37
C THR A 113 0.58 9.18 -9.89
N TYR A 114 1.51 9.77 -9.16
CA TYR A 114 1.40 11.15 -8.67
C TYR A 114 2.45 11.99 -9.39
N ASP A 115 2.06 13.16 -9.89
CA ASP A 115 3.01 14.13 -10.45
C ASP A 115 3.71 14.94 -9.36
N GLU A 116 4.64 15.81 -9.75
CA GLU A 116 5.40 16.69 -8.86
C GLU A 116 4.51 17.65 -8.07
N GLN A 117 3.31 17.95 -8.59
CA GLN A 117 2.30 18.79 -7.95
C GLN A 117 1.38 17.98 -7.02
N GLY A 118 1.59 16.66 -6.90
CA GLY A 118 0.81 15.76 -6.06
C GLY A 118 -0.54 15.34 -6.65
N LYS A 119 -0.82 15.65 -7.93
CA LYS A 119 -2.06 15.26 -8.60
C LYS A 119 -2.01 13.78 -8.96
N CYS A 120 -3.10 13.07 -8.64
CA CYS A 120 -3.25 11.65 -8.91
C CYS A 120 -3.71 11.41 -10.35
N HIS A 121 -2.92 10.65 -11.11
CA HIS A 121 -3.23 10.18 -12.45
C HIS A 121 -3.44 8.66 -12.44
N PHE A 122 -4.46 8.19 -13.15
CA PHE A 122 -4.70 6.76 -13.34
C PHE A 122 -4.02 6.30 -14.62
N LYS A 123 -3.12 5.32 -14.51
CA LYS A 123 -2.52 4.64 -15.66
C LYS A 123 -3.09 3.23 -15.75
N SER A 124 -3.30 2.76 -16.97
CA SER A 124 -3.68 1.38 -17.20
C SER A 124 -3.07 0.84 -18.48
N VAL A 125 -2.78 -0.45 -18.48
CA VAL A 125 -2.36 -1.22 -19.65
C VAL A 125 -3.35 -2.34 -19.84
N VAL A 126 -3.88 -2.45 -21.06
CA VAL A 126 -4.87 -3.47 -21.42
C VAL A 126 -4.36 -4.29 -22.59
N CYS A 127 -4.45 -5.61 -22.49
CA CYS A 127 -4.04 -6.53 -23.53
C CYS A 127 -5.13 -7.56 -23.82
N SER A 128 -5.53 -7.69 -25.09
CA SER A 128 -6.56 -8.65 -25.52
C SER A 128 -6.03 -10.07 -25.46
N ILE A 129 -6.81 -10.97 -24.85
CA ILE A 129 -6.51 -12.40 -24.78
C ILE A 129 -6.65 -13.04 -26.17
N ASN A 130 -7.67 -12.66 -26.93
CA ASN A 130 -7.90 -13.22 -28.25
C ASN A 130 -6.80 -12.85 -29.25
N LYS A 131 -6.25 -11.63 -29.16
CA LYS A 131 -5.20 -11.16 -30.08
C LYS A 131 -3.81 -11.75 -29.77
N HIS A 132 -3.49 -11.94 -28.50
CA HIS A 132 -2.13 -12.28 -28.07
C HIS A 132 -2.00 -13.68 -27.45
N GLY A 133 -3.11 -14.36 -27.18
CA GLY A 133 -3.15 -15.55 -26.34
C GLY A 133 -3.11 -15.20 -24.84
N LYS A 134 -3.65 -16.10 -24.02
CA LYS A 134 -3.83 -15.90 -22.57
C LYS A 134 -2.51 -15.61 -21.86
N LEU A 135 -1.48 -16.42 -22.10
CA LEU A 135 -0.18 -16.31 -21.42
C LEU A 135 0.56 -15.02 -21.80
N ALA A 136 0.62 -14.67 -23.08
CA ALA A 136 1.33 -13.46 -23.51
C ALA A 136 0.61 -12.18 -23.07
N ALA A 137 -0.74 -12.16 -23.13
CA ALA A 137 -1.53 -11.03 -22.63
C ALA A 137 -1.35 -10.84 -21.11
N TYR A 138 -1.34 -11.93 -20.34
CA TYR A 138 -1.05 -11.91 -18.91
C TYR A 138 0.37 -11.40 -18.64
N THR A 139 1.38 -11.99 -19.27
CA THR A 139 2.79 -11.63 -19.04
C THR A 139 3.05 -10.16 -19.35
N LYS A 140 2.52 -9.65 -20.47
CA LYS A 140 2.69 -8.25 -20.87
C LYS A 140 2.05 -7.29 -19.86
N THR A 141 0.87 -7.63 -19.35
CA THR A 141 0.18 -6.80 -18.35
C THR A 141 0.81 -6.91 -16.97
N LYS A 142 1.25 -8.10 -16.54
CA LYS A 142 1.96 -8.32 -15.27
C LYS A 142 3.28 -7.57 -15.26
N LYS A 143 4.08 -7.64 -16.34
CA LYS A 143 5.33 -6.89 -16.46
C LYS A 143 5.12 -5.39 -16.28
N ALA A 144 4.13 -4.80 -16.96
CA ALA A 144 3.82 -3.38 -16.82
C ALA A 144 3.44 -2.99 -15.37
N LEU A 145 2.75 -3.88 -14.67
CA LEU A 145 2.37 -3.66 -13.27
C LEU A 145 3.57 -3.79 -12.31
N LEU A 146 4.44 -4.78 -12.53
CA LEU A 146 5.67 -4.94 -11.76
C LEU A 146 6.61 -3.74 -11.96
N ASP A 147 6.81 -3.31 -13.20
CA ASP A 147 7.64 -2.15 -13.54
C ASP A 147 7.12 -0.87 -12.88
N ALA A 148 5.79 -0.68 -12.83
CA ALA A 148 5.15 0.46 -12.18
C ALA A 148 5.36 0.49 -10.66
N HIS A 149 5.56 -0.66 -10.02
CA HIS A 149 5.73 -0.80 -8.58
C HIS A 149 7.13 -1.28 -8.17
N LYS A 150 8.12 -1.16 -9.07
CA LYS A 150 9.49 -1.67 -8.87
C LYS A 150 10.13 -1.22 -7.55
N ASP A 151 9.90 0.02 -7.14
CA ASP A 151 10.48 0.62 -5.94
C ASP A 151 9.84 0.07 -4.64
N TYR A 152 8.71 -0.64 -4.77
CA TYR A 152 7.96 -1.20 -3.65
C TYR A 152 8.00 -2.74 -3.63
N LEU A 153 8.68 -3.40 -4.55
CA LEU A 153 8.68 -4.87 -4.62
C LEU A 153 9.22 -5.50 -3.32
N ASP A 154 10.31 -4.97 -2.78
CA ASP A 154 10.93 -5.48 -1.55
C ASP A 154 9.98 -5.45 -0.34
N ILE A 155 9.23 -4.34 -0.15
CA ILE A 155 8.22 -4.28 0.92
C ILE A 155 7.01 -5.16 0.62
N LEU A 156 6.61 -5.32 -0.64
CA LEU A 156 5.48 -6.19 -1.00
C LEU A 156 5.80 -7.67 -0.78
N ILE A 157 7.04 -8.10 -1.06
CA ILE A 157 7.55 -9.43 -0.71
C ILE A 157 7.57 -9.59 0.81
N PHE A 158 8.09 -8.59 1.53
CA PHE A 158 8.14 -8.61 2.99
C PHE A 158 6.74 -8.76 3.62
N MET A 159 5.73 -8.12 3.05
CA MET A 159 4.34 -8.25 3.48
C MET A 159 3.66 -9.55 3.03
N GLY A 160 4.33 -10.41 2.25
CA GLY A 160 3.75 -11.62 1.69
C GLY A 160 2.68 -11.36 0.61
N ARG A 161 2.59 -10.14 0.08
CA ARG A 161 1.64 -9.77 -0.99
C ARG A 161 2.14 -10.13 -2.39
N LEU A 162 3.42 -10.45 -2.50
CA LEU A 162 4.08 -10.87 -3.72
C LEU A 162 5.02 -12.03 -3.36
N ASN A 163 4.92 -13.15 -4.07
CA ASN A 163 5.89 -14.23 -3.89
C ASN A 163 7.16 -13.89 -4.67
N SER A 164 8.33 -14.23 -4.14
CA SER A 164 9.60 -14.05 -4.86
C SER A 164 9.67 -14.84 -6.17
N ILE A 165 8.85 -15.90 -6.28
CA ILE A 165 8.69 -16.71 -7.49
C ILE A 165 8.02 -15.91 -8.62
N ASP A 166 7.12 -14.96 -8.29
CA ASP A 166 6.43 -14.12 -9.26
C ASP A 166 7.32 -13.07 -9.94
N LEU A 167 8.58 -12.95 -9.50
CA LEU A 167 9.57 -12.00 -9.99
C LEU A 167 10.61 -12.62 -10.95
N LYS A 168 10.60 -13.95 -11.10
CA LYS A 168 11.46 -14.69 -12.05
C LYS A 168 10.71 -14.92 -13.36
#